data_AF-A0A9P5D2I3-F1
#
_entry.id   AF-A0A9P5D2I3-F1
#
_cell.length_a   1.000
_cell.length_b   1.000
_cell.length_c   1.000
_cell.angle_alpha   90.00
_cell.angle_beta   90.00
_cell.angle_gamma   90.00
#
_symmetry.space_group_name_H-M   'P 1'
#
loop_
_entity.id
_entity.type
_entity.pdbx_description
1 polymer ?
#
loop_
_entity_poly.entity_id
_entity_poly.type
_entity_poly.pdbx_seq_one_letter_code
_entity_poly.pdbx_strand_id
1 'polypeptide(L)'
;MELRKSKYDWPYKTTIIKRDDYERIEELDTRGKVLGGSKGTFDMWEGRQHLLEGARGSPIPISHSELIPEMQCFQGLLTEAWKSTGQSLRENISDGDTIGSDAQRQNHLQGLPFRQLPRCGRQVQHQLFCPRCTPRSSSSTIADKPPARESLLSLRRVRRLSLYANREVISSSALDRLASVFWITPGVPLALPVRGGYRMDDCILREGTGRHKRAVGAYQDDKHGGPMGYGFLEMVELARIGRYLEKGAILDRYQNKVW
;
A
#
# COMPACT_ATOMS: atom_id res chain seq x y z
N MET A 1 8.51 -1.57 -15.23
CA MET A 1 8.92 -0.24 -14.68
C MET A 1 9.03 -0.36 -13.17
N GLU A 2 10.22 -0.19 -12.57
CA GLU A 2 10.43 -0.35 -11.12
C GLU A 2 10.01 0.91 -10.35
N LEU A 3 9.11 0.79 -9.36
CA LEU A 3 8.66 1.92 -8.52
C LEU A 3 9.51 2.10 -7.25
N ARG A 4 9.99 1.00 -6.67
CA ARG A 4 10.95 1.04 -5.56
C ARG A 4 12.26 1.64 -6.05
N LYS A 5 12.89 2.49 -5.23
CA LYS A 5 14.10 3.26 -5.63
C LYS A 5 13.88 4.23 -6.81
N SER A 6 12.63 4.45 -7.24
CA SER A 6 12.33 5.39 -8.32
C SER A 6 12.27 6.84 -7.81
N LYS A 7 12.11 7.79 -8.74
CA LYS A 7 11.86 9.21 -8.40
C LYS A 7 10.56 9.43 -7.61
N TYR A 8 9.67 8.44 -7.58
CA TYR A 8 8.40 8.46 -6.86
C TYR A 8 8.51 7.80 -5.48
N ASP A 9 9.68 7.32 -5.08
CA ASP A 9 9.93 6.72 -3.77
C ASP A 9 10.79 7.65 -2.91
N TRP A 10 10.49 7.74 -1.63
CA TRP A 10 11.40 8.39 -0.68
C TRP A 10 12.52 7.41 -0.32
N PRO A 11 13.79 7.83 -0.41
CA PRO A 11 14.93 6.95 -0.11
C PRO A 11 15.22 6.93 1.39
N TYR A 12 14.25 6.49 2.20
CA TYR A 12 14.46 6.37 3.63
C TYR A 12 15.35 5.18 3.94
N LYS A 13 16.42 5.43 4.69
CA LYS A 13 17.21 4.41 5.38
C LYS A 13 16.60 4.18 6.75
N THR A 14 16.25 2.93 7.04
CA THR A 14 15.51 2.57 8.25
C THR A 14 16.19 1.40 8.95
N THR A 15 16.42 1.53 10.25
CA THR A 15 16.82 0.41 11.11
C THR A 15 15.61 -0.50 11.32
N ILE A 16 15.63 -1.70 10.75
CA ILE A 16 14.52 -2.66 10.82
C ILE A 16 14.57 -3.45 12.12
N ILE A 17 15.77 -3.79 12.60
CA ILE A 17 15.99 -4.51 13.86
C ILE A 17 17.16 -3.84 14.57
N LYS A 18 17.00 -3.56 15.86
CA LYS A 18 18.08 -3.12 16.74
C LYS A 18 17.93 -3.84 18.08
N ARG A 19 18.76 -4.87 18.28
CA ARG A 19 18.88 -5.66 19.51
C ARG A 19 20.35 -5.83 19.82
N ASP A 20 20.68 -6.13 21.08
CA ASP A 20 22.08 -6.31 21.51
C ASP A 20 22.82 -7.39 20.71
N ASP A 21 22.10 -8.42 20.26
CA ASP A 21 22.61 -9.57 19.51
C ASP A 21 22.59 -9.39 17.99
N TYR A 22 21.84 -8.41 17.48
CA TYR A 22 21.62 -8.24 16.05
C TYR A 22 21.08 -6.86 15.68
N GLU A 23 21.73 -6.21 14.70
CA GLU A 23 21.25 -4.98 14.09
C GLU A 23 21.14 -5.14 12.57
N ARG A 24 20.03 -4.68 12.00
CA ARG A 24 19.82 -4.61 10.55
C ARG A 24 19.27 -3.26 10.16
N ILE A 25 19.97 -2.62 9.22
CA ILE A 25 19.56 -1.36 8.61
C ILE A 25 19.33 -1.62 7.13
N GLU A 26 18.16 -1.24 6.63
CA GLU A 26 17.83 -1.32 5.21
C GLU A 26 17.93 0.08 4.59
N GLU A 27 18.46 0.15 3.38
CA GLU A 27 18.63 1.41 2.64
C GLU A 27 17.35 1.85 1.92
N LEU A 28 16.27 1.07 2.03
CA LEU A 28 15.00 1.34 1.37
C LEU A 28 13.79 0.92 2.22
N ASP A 29 13.21 1.89 2.92
CA ASP A 29 11.84 1.82 3.46
C ASP A 29 10.91 2.68 2.58
N THR A 30 10.26 2.01 1.63
CA THR A 30 9.50 2.65 0.55
C THR A 30 8.34 3.49 1.08
N ARG A 31 8.29 4.77 0.67
CA ARG A 31 7.17 5.68 0.94
C ARG A 31 6.87 6.52 -0.29
N GLY A 32 5.58 6.74 -0.58
CA GLY A 32 5.21 7.45 -1.80
C GLY A 32 5.60 8.93 -1.79
N LYS A 33 6.41 9.33 -2.78
CA LYS A 33 6.88 10.70 -3.04
C LYS A 33 6.08 11.35 -4.16
N VAL A 34 4.76 11.30 -4.04
CA VAL A 34 3.82 11.78 -5.05
C VAL A 34 2.55 12.31 -4.38
N LEU A 35 1.73 13.06 -5.13
CA LEU A 35 0.40 13.43 -4.64
C LEU A 35 -0.43 12.15 -4.43
N GLY A 36 -1.09 12.04 -3.28
CA GLY A 36 -1.72 10.79 -2.82
C GLY A 36 -0.81 9.90 -1.96
N GLY A 37 0.44 10.31 -1.73
CA GLY A 37 1.38 9.62 -0.82
C GLY A 37 1.66 8.17 -1.25
N SER A 38 1.81 7.28 -0.27
CA SER A 38 2.08 5.85 -0.53
C SER A 38 0.98 5.14 -1.33
N LYS A 39 -0.28 5.59 -1.25
CA LYS A 39 -1.35 5.08 -2.12
C LYS A 39 -1.14 5.57 -3.55
N GLY A 40 -0.90 6.87 -3.73
CA GLY A 40 -0.61 7.45 -5.04
C GLY A 40 0.58 6.84 -5.78
N THR A 41 1.58 6.30 -5.08
CA THR A 41 2.66 5.52 -5.73
C THR A 41 2.19 4.20 -6.32
N PHE A 42 1.33 3.48 -5.60
CA PHE A 42 0.72 2.25 -6.09
C PHE A 42 -0.14 2.55 -7.32
N ASP A 43 -0.86 3.68 -7.30
CA ASP A 43 -1.74 4.12 -8.38
C ASP A 43 -1.02 4.79 -9.58
N MET A 44 0.31 4.97 -9.51
CA MET A 44 1.12 5.45 -10.65
C MET A 44 1.51 4.35 -11.63
N TRP A 45 1.28 3.07 -11.28
CA TRP A 45 1.50 1.95 -12.20
C TRP A 45 0.59 2.01 -13.44
N GLU A 46 -0.59 2.63 -13.36
CA GLU A 46 -1.71 2.28 -14.24
C GLU A 46 -2.53 3.49 -14.71
N GLY A 47 -1.94 4.31 -15.58
CA GLY A 47 -2.36 5.70 -15.76
C GLY A 47 -3.79 5.93 -16.33
N ARG A 48 -4.69 6.51 -15.52
CA ARG A 48 -5.49 7.74 -15.78
C ARG A 48 -6.44 8.04 -14.60
N GLN A 49 -7.00 9.25 -14.60
CA GLN A 49 -8.00 9.72 -13.63
C GLN A 49 -9.41 9.25 -14.02
N HIS A 50 -9.96 8.27 -13.29
CA HIS A 50 -11.39 7.99 -13.32
C HIS A 50 -11.94 8.02 -11.90
N LEU A 51 -12.83 8.99 -11.64
CA LEU A 51 -13.65 9.03 -10.44
C LEU A 51 -14.84 8.12 -10.69
N LEU A 52 -14.76 6.88 -10.22
CA LEU A 52 -15.92 5.99 -10.15
C LEU A 52 -16.37 5.94 -8.68
N GLU A 53 -17.64 6.23 -8.47
CA GLU A 53 -18.27 6.16 -7.14
C GLU A 53 -18.39 4.68 -6.74
N GLY A 54 -17.75 4.31 -5.64
CA GLY A 54 -17.94 3.00 -5.04
C GLY A 54 -18.79 3.05 -3.78
N ALA A 55 -19.32 1.89 -3.40
CA ALA A 55 -20.14 1.58 -2.22
C ALA A 55 -20.69 2.81 -1.47
N ARG A 56 -21.97 3.15 -1.72
CA ARG A 56 -22.73 4.25 -1.08
C ARG A 56 -22.14 5.66 -1.32
N GLY A 57 -21.67 5.95 -2.54
CA GLY A 57 -21.25 7.29 -2.93
C GLY A 57 -19.87 7.72 -2.40
N SER A 58 -19.05 6.75 -1.94
CA SER A 58 -17.66 7.00 -1.58
C SER A 58 -16.86 7.35 -2.84
N PRO A 59 -15.97 8.37 -2.77
CA PRO A 59 -15.09 8.66 -3.88
C PRO A 59 -14.08 7.54 -4.14
N ILE A 60 -13.84 6.63 -3.19
CA ILE A 60 -12.90 5.51 -3.34
C ILE A 60 -13.70 4.22 -3.60
N PRO A 61 -13.69 3.68 -4.84
CA PRO A 61 -14.19 2.37 -5.14
C PRO A 61 -13.28 1.27 -4.58
N ILE A 62 -13.93 0.30 -3.97
CA ILE A 62 -13.35 -0.91 -3.41
C ILE A 62 -14.17 -2.06 -3.96
N SER A 63 -13.50 -3.07 -4.49
CA SER A 63 -14.14 -4.29 -4.98
C SER A 63 -13.36 -5.51 -4.52
N HIS A 64 -13.94 -6.70 -4.64
CA HIS A 64 -13.14 -7.93 -4.53
C HIS A 64 -12.14 -7.95 -5.69
N SER A 65 -10.97 -8.56 -5.46
CA SER A 65 -9.97 -8.73 -6.51
C SER A 65 -10.62 -9.32 -7.76
N GLU A 66 -10.35 -8.72 -8.91
CA GLU A 66 -10.73 -9.32 -10.19
C GLU A 66 -9.94 -10.61 -10.35
N LEU A 67 -10.65 -11.74 -10.35
CA LEU A 67 -10.01 -13.05 -10.36
C LEU A 67 -9.30 -13.28 -11.69
N ILE A 68 -8.03 -13.68 -11.60
CA ILE A 68 -7.19 -14.09 -12.73
C ILE A 68 -7.68 -15.49 -13.15
N PRO A 69 -8.29 -15.65 -14.33
CA PRO A 69 -8.87 -16.92 -14.74
C PRO A 69 -7.85 -18.07 -14.72
N GLU A 70 -6.60 -17.80 -15.11
CA GLU A 70 -5.52 -18.79 -15.12
C GLU A 70 -5.10 -19.24 -13.71
N MET A 71 -5.41 -18.46 -12.66
CA MET A 71 -5.05 -18.78 -11.28
C MET A 71 -6.13 -19.55 -10.52
N GLN A 72 -7.28 -19.83 -11.13
CA GLN A 72 -8.37 -20.58 -10.46
C GLN A 72 -7.92 -21.95 -9.95
N CYS A 73 -7.10 -22.68 -10.70
CA CYS A 73 -6.57 -23.97 -10.23
C CYS A 73 -5.65 -23.81 -9.01
N PHE A 74 -4.84 -22.75 -8.97
CA PHE A 74 -4.00 -22.43 -7.81
C PHE A 74 -4.86 -22.07 -6.59
N GLN A 75 -5.90 -21.26 -6.79
CA GLN A 75 -6.84 -20.88 -5.74
C GLN A 75 -7.56 -22.09 -5.14
N GLY A 76 -8.01 -23.02 -5.98
CA GLY A 76 -8.64 -24.27 -5.54
C GLY A 76 -7.71 -25.12 -4.67
N LEU A 77 -6.46 -25.32 -5.11
CA LEU A 77 -5.48 -26.09 -4.34
C LEU A 77 -5.11 -25.43 -3.01
N LEU A 78 -4.95 -24.10 -2.98
CA LEU A 78 -4.65 -23.40 -1.73
C LEU A 78 -5.84 -23.49 -0.76
N THR A 79 -7.05 -23.36 -1.27
CA THR A 79 -8.29 -23.50 -0.49
C THR A 79 -8.41 -24.90 0.12
N GLU A 80 -8.12 -25.95 -0.64
CA GLU A 80 -8.10 -27.33 -0.14
C GLU A 80 -7.01 -27.53 0.92
N ALA A 81 -5.80 -27.01 0.67
CA ALA A 81 -4.70 -27.07 1.62
C ALA A 81 -5.05 -26.35 2.94
N TRP A 82 -5.64 -25.15 2.88
CA TRP A 82 -6.10 -24.40 4.05
C TRP A 82 -7.11 -25.21 4.87
N LYS A 83 -8.16 -25.74 4.22
CA LYS A 83 -9.16 -26.60 4.88
C LYS A 83 -8.54 -27.83 5.52
N SER A 84 -7.53 -28.43 4.89
CA SER A 84 -6.84 -29.62 5.42
C SER A 84 -6.12 -29.35 6.76
N THR A 85 -5.81 -28.09 7.06
CA THR A 85 -5.24 -27.69 8.36
C THR A 85 -6.27 -27.56 9.49
N GLY A 86 -7.56 -27.77 9.16
CA GLY A 86 -8.69 -27.61 10.09
C GLY A 86 -9.16 -26.15 10.26
N GLN A 87 -8.70 -25.25 9.40
CA GLN A 87 -9.10 -23.84 9.41
C GLN A 87 -10.37 -23.64 8.56
N SER A 88 -11.16 -22.62 8.91
CA SER A 88 -12.40 -22.27 8.20
C SER A 88 -12.15 -21.25 7.08
N LEU A 89 -13.01 -21.30 6.06
CA LEU A 89 -13.15 -20.21 5.09
C LEU A 89 -14.06 -19.13 5.66
N ARG A 90 -13.81 -17.88 5.28
CA ARG A 90 -14.62 -16.74 5.69
C ARG A 90 -14.54 -15.63 4.64
N GLU A 91 -15.70 -15.27 4.07
CA GLU A 91 -15.79 -14.21 3.04
C GLU A 91 -15.99 -12.80 3.60
N ASN A 92 -16.19 -12.67 4.91
CA ASN A 92 -16.41 -11.38 5.55
C ASN A 92 -15.51 -11.22 6.77
N ILE A 93 -14.41 -10.50 6.57
CA ILE A 93 -13.49 -10.07 7.64
C ILE A 93 -13.72 -8.62 8.09
N SER A 94 -14.76 -7.94 7.58
CA SER A 94 -14.96 -6.51 7.82
C SER A 94 -15.73 -6.19 9.11
N ASP A 95 -16.43 -7.17 9.69
CA ASP A 95 -17.30 -6.98 10.87
C ASP A 95 -16.56 -7.21 12.20
N GLY A 96 -15.22 -7.20 12.18
CA GLY A 96 -14.37 -7.30 13.37
C GLY A 96 -13.92 -8.71 13.75
N ASP A 97 -14.56 -9.76 13.20
CA ASP A 97 -14.07 -11.14 13.32
C ASP A 97 -13.36 -11.57 12.03
N THR A 98 -12.04 -11.64 12.11
CA THR A 98 -11.12 -11.74 10.97
C THR A 98 -10.49 -13.13 10.81
N ILE A 99 -10.83 -14.11 11.66
CA ILE A 99 -10.21 -15.44 11.59
C ILE A 99 -10.81 -16.23 10.41
N GLY A 100 -9.94 -16.63 9.47
CA GLY A 100 -10.31 -17.43 8.30
C GLY A 100 -9.56 -17.02 7.04
N SER A 101 -9.89 -17.66 5.93
CA SER A 101 -9.42 -17.28 4.58
C SER A 101 -10.49 -16.51 3.85
N ASP A 102 -10.14 -15.33 3.34
CA ASP A 102 -11.03 -14.43 2.59
C ASP A 102 -10.46 -14.12 1.19
N ALA A 103 -11.35 -13.87 0.24
CA ALA A 103 -11.00 -13.28 -1.04
C ALA A 103 -10.58 -11.82 -0.80
N GLN A 104 -9.37 -11.45 -1.23
CA GLN A 104 -8.85 -10.13 -0.91
C GLN A 104 -9.69 -9.04 -1.58
N ARG A 105 -10.17 -8.06 -0.81
CA ARG A 105 -10.70 -6.81 -1.37
C ARG A 105 -9.57 -5.88 -1.76
N GLN A 106 -9.62 -5.36 -2.98
CA GLN A 106 -8.65 -4.43 -3.53
C GLN A 106 -9.32 -3.09 -3.84
N ASN A 107 -8.53 -2.02 -3.82
CA ASN A 107 -8.95 -0.71 -4.33
C ASN A 107 -8.76 -0.61 -5.85
N HIS A 108 -8.95 -1.72 -6.55
CA HIS A 108 -8.98 -1.77 -8.01
C HIS A 108 -10.44 -1.83 -8.45
N LEU A 109 -10.77 -1.11 -9.52
CA LEU A 109 -12.05 -1.24 -10.20
C LEU A 109 -11.78 -1.21 -11.70
N GLN A 110 -12.13 -2.28 -12.42
CA GLN A 110 -11.90 -2.43 -13.86
C GLN A 110 -10.41 -2.36 -14.23
N GLY A 111 -9.59 -3.13 -13.52
CA GLY A 111 -8.13 -3.14 -13.74
C GLY A 111 -7.45 -1.78 -13.50
N LEU A 112 -8.07 -0.84 -12.80
CA LEU A 112 -7.49 0.47 -12.48
C LEU A 112 -7.38 0.66 -10.96
N PRO A 113 -6.19 0.98 -10.41
CA PRO A 113 -6.02 1.33 -9.00
C PRO A 113 -6.62 2.72 -8.72
N PHE A 114 -7.35 2.84 -7.61
CA PHE A 114 -7.99 4.10 -7.27
C PHE A 114 -7.06 5.08 -6.54
N ARG A 115 -6.88 6.25 -7.16
CA ARG A 115 -6.09 7.35 -6.60
C ARG A 115 -6.76 8.05 -5.43
N GLN A 116 -6.06 8.11 -4.28
CA GLN A 116 -6.31 9.17 -3.29
C GLN A 116 -5.80 10.53 -3.81
N LEU A 117 -6.48 11.04 -4.83
CA LEU A 117 -6.44 12.44 -5.18
C LEU A 117 -7.63 13.11 -4.48
N PRO A 118 -7.46 14.32 -3.92
CA PRO A 118 -8.60 15.10 -3.47
C PRO A 118 -9.58 15.23 -4.63
N ARG A 119 -10.89 15.08 -4.36
CA ARG A 119 -12.02 15.08 -5.31
C ARG A 119 -11.69 15.87 -6.58
N CYS A 120 -11.09 15.21 -7.58
CA CYS A 120 -10.70 15.82 -8.86
C CYS A 120 -11.92 15.92 -9.79
N GLY A 121 -13.07 16.33 -9.24
CA GLY A 121 -14.18 16.76 -10.05
C GLY A 121 -13.86 18.17 -10.57
N ARG A 122 -14.25 18.46 -11.81
CA ARG A 122 -14.28 19.80 -12.42
C ARG A 122 -15.08 20.86 -11.61
N GLN A 123 -15.49 20.55 -10.37
CA GLN A 123 -16.46 21.30 -9.56
C GLN A 123 -15.90 21.97 -8.29
N VAL A 124 -14.62 21.77 -7.92
CA VAL A 124 -14.07 22.44 -6.73
C VAL A 124 -13.12 23.56 -7.14
N GLN A 125 -13.66 24.76 -7.43
CA GLN A 125 -12.89 25.93 -7.84
C GLN A 125 -12.05 26.56 -6.70
N HIS A 126 -12.17 26.07 -5.46
CA HIS A 126 -11.61 26.69 -4.26
C HIS A 126 -10.39 25.97 -3.67
N GLN A 127 -9.72 25.08 -4.42
CA GLN A 127 -8.53 24.37 -3.95
C GLN A 127 -7.28 24.79 -4.73
N LEU A 128 -6.24 25.20 -4.00
CA LEU A 128 -4.92 25.49 -4.56
C LEU A 128 -3.97 24.32 -4.31
N PHE A 129 -3.36 23.80 -5.38
CA PHE A 129 -2.35 22.76 -5.29
C PHE A 129 -0.95 23.33 -5.55
N CYS A 130 -0.04 23.08 -4.61
CA CYS A 130 1.38 23.46 -4.71
C CYS A 130 2.27 22.21 -4.79
N PRO A 131 2.18 21.38 -5.85
CA PRO A 131 3.04 20.21 -5.99
C PRO A 131 4.51 20.63 -6.11
N ARG A 132 5.44 19.74 -5.71
CA ARG A 132 6.89 19.98 -5.70
C ARG A 132 7.35 21.06 -4.71
N CYS A 133 6.60 21.23 -3.62
CA CYS A 133 7.03 21.94 -2.44
C CYS A 133 7.17 20.94 -1.28
N THR A 134 8.13 21.16 -0.38
CA THR A 134 8.25 20.38 0.86
C THR A 134 8.05 21.29 2.07
N PRO A 135 7.27 20.88 3.08
CA PRO A 135 7.19 21.60 4.35
C PRO A 135 8.58 21.73 4.98
N ARG A 136 8.91 22.92 5.47
CA ARG A 136 10.19 23.19 6.14
C ARG A 136 10.02 23.48 7.63
N SER A 137 8.99 24.24 7.99
CA SER A 137 8.69 24.61 9.38
C SER A 137 7.28 25.17 9.47
N SER A 138 6.53 24.77 10.49
CA SER A 138 5.33 25.47 10.95
C SER A 138 5.70 26.37 12.12
N SER A 139 5.02 27.51 12.26
CA SER A 139 5.20 28.40 13.42
C SER A 139 3.84 28.95 13.85
N SER A 140 3.51 28.80 15.13
CA SER A 140 2.46 29.55 15.81
C SER A 140 3.11 30.55 16.76
N THR A 141 2.75 31.83 16.64
CA THR A 141 3.17 32.84 17.62
C THR A 141 2.20 32.79 18.80
N ILE A 142 2.69 32.49 20.01
CA ILE A 142 1.87 32.41 21.23
C ILE A 142 1.52 33.80 21.80
N ALA A 143 2.11 34.88 21.27
CA ALA A 143 1.70 36.25 21.57
C ALA A 143 1.02 36.86 20.34
N ASP A 144 -0.21 37.34 20.52
CA ASP A 144 -1.08 38.07 19.57
C ASP A 144 -1.52 37.34 18.29
N LYS A 145 -2.47 36.40 18.43
CA LYS A 145 -3.16 35.59 17.38
C LYS A 145 -3.03 36.11 15.92
N PRO A 146 -1.97 35.76 15.16
CA PRO A 146 -1.99 35.84 13.71
C PRO A 146 -2.42 34.46 13.15
N PRO A 147 -2.87 34.40 11.88
CA PRO A 147 -3.19 33.13 11.23
C PRO A 147 -1.99 32.18 11.22
N ALA A 148 -2.24 30.89 11.47
CA ALA A 148 -1.20 29.86 11.47
C ALA A 148 -0.43 29.87 10.14
N ARG A 149 0.90 29.76 10.21
CA ARG A 149 1.81 29.90 9.06
C ARG A 149 2.51 28.58 8.77
N GLU A 150 2.52 28.19 7.50
CA GLU A 150 3.35 27.11 6.98
C GLU A 150 4.40 27.65 6.00
N SER A 151 5.67 27.36 6.27
CA SER A 151 6.77 27.65 5.34
C SER A 151 7.02 26.46 4.42
N LEU A 152 6.85 26.68 3.12
CA LEU A 152 7.18 25.72 2.09
C LEU A 152 8.53 26.06 1.44
N LEU A 153 9.29 25.04 1.06
CA LEU A 153 10.46 25.19 0.19
C LEU A 153 10.10 24.71 -1.21
N SER A 154 10.25 25.58 -2.22
CA SER A 154 10.09 25.19 -3.61
C SER A 154 11.26 24.32 -4.05
N LEU A 155 11.00 23.05 -4.43
CA LEU A 155 12.04 22.12 -4.89
C LEU A 155 12.64 22.50 -6.25
N ARG A 156 11.98 23.40 -7.03
CA ARG A 156 12.45 23.83 -8.36
C ARG A 156 13.33 25.09 -8.33
N ARG A 157 13.03 26.03 -7.43
CA ARG A 157 13.68 27.35 -7.43
C ARG A 157 14.46 27.65 -6.15
N VAL A 158 14.47 26.73 -5.18
CA VAL A 158 15.09 26.89 -3.85
C VAL A 158 14.70 28.23 -3.21
N ARG A 159 13.39 28.53 -3.25
CA ARG A 159 12.80 29.72 -2.64
C ARG A 159 11.85 29.32 -1.52
N ARG A 160 11.87 30.09 -0.43
CA ARG A 160 10.92 29.95 0.67
C ARG A 160 9.62 30.64 0.30
N LEU A 161 8.53 29.90 0.34
CA LEU A 161 7.17 30.42 0.22
C LEU A 161 6.53 30.36 1.60
N SER A 162 5.74 31.38 1.94
CA SER A 162 4.97 31.44 3.19
C SER A 162 3.49 31.41 2.85
N LEU A 163 2.80 30.40 3.35
CA LEU A 163 1.35 30.30 3.27
C LEU A 163 0.77 30.55 4.65
N TYR A 164 -0.38 31.20 4.68
CA TYR A 164 -1.10 31.56 5.90
C TYR A 164 -2.50 30.97 5.82
N ALA A 165 -2.93 30.34 6.91
CA ALA A 165 -4.27 29.79 7.04
C ALA A 165 -5.06 30.60 8.07
N ASN A 166 -6.19 31.17 7.64
CA ASN A 166 -7.06 31.99 8.50
C ASN A 166 -7.85 31.18 9.53
N ARG A 167 -7.87 29.84 9.41
CA ARG A 167 -8.56 28.94 10.35
C ARG A 167 -7.59 27.93 10.93
N GLU A 168 -7.14 26.99 10.12
CA GLU A 168 -6.40 25.82 10.58
C GLU A 168 -5.33 25.41 9.58
N VAL A 169 -4.22 24.87 10.10
CA VAL A 169 -3.21 24.15 9.32
C VAL A 169 -3.28 22.69 9.74
N ILE A 170 -3.56 21.80 8.79
CA ILE A 170 -3.62 20.36 9.02
C ILE A 170 -2.32 19.74 8.50
N SER A 171 -1.50 19.20 9.40
CA SER A 171 -0.35 18.40 9.00
C SER A 171 -0.79 16.98 8.70
N SER A 172 -0.61 16.55 7.45
CA SER A 172 -0.85 15.16 7.03
C SER A 172 0.42 14.50 6.48
N SER A 173 1.61 15.06 6.78
CA SER A 173 2.86 14.35 6.55
C SER A 173 2.91 13.16 7.50
N ALA A 174 2.86 11.95 6.95
CA ALA A 174 2.90 10.72 7.73
C ALA A 174 4.17 10.62 8.58
N LEU A 175 4.03 10.05 9.79
CA LEU A 175 5.12 9.78 10.74
C LEU A 175 5.85 11.06 11.16
N ASP A 176 5.22 11.79 12.07
CA ASP A 176 5.79 13.01 12.64
C ASP A 176 7.09 12.71 13.42
N ARG A 177 8.07 13.59 13.31
CA ARG A 177 9.41 13.44 13.91
C ARG A 177 9.39 13.46 15.45
N LEU A 178 8.25 13.78 16.04
CA LEU A 178 8.02 13.83 17.48
C LEU A 178 7.42 12.54 18.05
N ALA A 179 7.09 11.57 17.21
CA ALA A 179 6.59 10.29 17.67
C ALA A 179 7.70 9.52 18.40
N SER A 180 7.56 9.37 19.72
CA SER A 180 8.43 8.52 20.55
C SER A 180 8.18 7.02 20.36
N VAL A 181 7.07 6.66 19.69
CA VAL A 181 6.63 5.29 19.50
C VAL A 181 6.30 5.05 18.03
N PHE A 182 6.88 4.01 17.46
CA PHE A 182 6.67 3.59 16.08
C PHE A 182 6.35 2.10 16.05
N TRP A 183 5.12 1.76 15.65
CA TRP A 183 4.67 0.38 15.50
C TRP A 183 4.60 -0.01 14.03
N ILE A 184 5.21 -1.13 13.69
CA ILE A 184 5.16 -1.74 12.35
C ILE A 184 4.96 -3.25 12.48
N THR A 185 4.34 -3.85 11.48
CA THR A 185 4.21 -5.31 11.39
C THR A 185 5.47 -5.88 10.75
N PRO A 186 6.27 -6.70 11.45
CA PRO A 186 7.38 -7.41 10.82
C PRO A 186 6.83 -8.49 9.88
N GLY A 187 7.44 -8.63 8.70
CA GLY A 187 7.09 -9.64 7.72
C GLY A 187 8.35 -10.40 7.25
N VAL A 188 8.21 -11.73 7.09
CA VAL A 188 9.27 -12.59 6.55
C VAL A 188 8.72 -13.30 5.31
N PRO A 189 8.88 -12.71 4.11
CA PRO A 189 8.39 -13.32 2.88
C PRO A 189 9.22 -14.55 2.51
N LEU A 190 8.56 -15.59 2.00
CA LEU A 190 9.18 -16.80 1.46
C LEU A 190 8.69 -17.03 0.04
N ALA A 191 9.61 -17.24 -0.90
CA ALA A 191 9.29 -17.62 -2.27
C ALA A 191 9.47 -19.12 -2.46
N LEU A 192 8.44 -19.81 -2.95
CA LEU A 192 8.47 -21.23 -3.25
C LEU A 192 8.39 -21.45 -4.77
N PRO A 193 9.23 -22.32 -5.35
CA PRO A 193 9.10 -22.69 -6.75
C PRO A 193 7.81 -23.49 -6.95
N VAL A 194 6.94 -23.01 -7.85
CA VAL A 194 5.71 -23.71 -8.24
C VAL A 194 5.80 -24.16 -9.70
N ARG A 195 5.03 -25.20 -10.04
CA ARG A 195 4.95 -25.74 -11.40
C ARG A 195 4.42 -24.69 -12.39
N GLY A 196 4.81 -24.83 -13.65
CA GLY A 196 4.24 -24.01 -14.72
C GLY A 196 2.72 -24.15 -14.77
N GLY A 197 2.01 -23.03 -14.94
CA GLY A 197 0.55 -22.97 -14.89
C GLY A 197 -0.04 -22.53 -13.55
N TYR A 198 0.76 -22.47 -12.48
CA TYR A 198 0.34 -21.98 -11.16
C TYR A 198 1.02 -20.65 -10.77
N ARG A 199 1.50 -19.90 -11.77
CA ARG A 199 2.27 -18.67 -11.57
C ARG A 199 2.15 -17.74 -12.77
N MET A 200 2.36 -16.45 -12.52
CA MET A 200 2.22 -15.38 -13.52
C MET A 200 3.55 -14.82 -14.02
N ASP A 201 4.69 -15.40 -13.63
CA ASP A 201 6.04 -14.91 -13.97
C ASP A 201 6.26 -14.72 -15.47
N ASP A 202 5.81 -15.68 -16.29
CA ASP A 202 6.00 -15.63 -17.75
C ASP A 202 5.12 -14.57 -18.44
N CYS A 203 4.06 -14.13 -17.76
CA CYS A 203 3.14 -13.10 -18.23
C CYS A 203 3.57 -11.69 -17.78
N ILE A 204 4.18 -11.58 -16.60
CA ILE A 204 4.40 -10.28 -15.93
C ILE A 204 5.88 -9.95 -15.75
N LEU A 205 6.68 -10.89 -15.23
CA LEU A 205 8.06 -10.63 -14.82
C LEU A 205 9.07 -10.85 -15.96
N ARG A 206 8.81 -11.82 -16.84
CA ARG A 206 9.72 -12.17 -17.93
C ARG A 206 9.36 -11.41 -19.20
N GLU A 207 10.07 -10.31 -19.40
CA GLU A 207 9.89 -9.47 -20.58
C GLU A 207 10.20 -10.24 -21.89
N GLY A 208 9.58 -9.80 -22.99
CA GLY A 208 9.85 -10.31 -24.33
C GLY A 208 9.18 -11.65 -24.69
N THR A 209 8.64 -12.39 -23.73
CA THR A 209 7.86 -13.62 -24.02
C THR A 209 6.59 -13.29 -24.80
N GLY A 210 6.06 -14.28 -25.53
CA GLY A 210 4.78 -14.12 -26.23
C GLY A 210 3.61 -13.83 -25.28
N ARG A 211 3.63 -14.37 -24.05
CA ARG A 211 2.60 -14.10 -23.04
C ARG A 211 2.72 -12.68 -22.49
N HIS A 212 3.92 -12.23 -22.17
CA HIS A 212 4.16 -10.86 -21.72
C HIS A 212 3.72 -9.83 -22.76
N LYS A 213 4.08 -10.03 -24.04
CA LYS A 213 3.65 -9.12 -25.12
C LYS A 213 2.12 -9.05 -25.25
N ARG A 214 1.43 -10.19 -25.14
CA ARG A 214 -0.05 -10.23 -25.14
C ARG A 214 -0.64 -9.54 -23.91
N ALA A 215 -0.07 -9.75 -22.72
CA ALA A 215 -0.50 -9.11 -21.49
C ALA A 215 -0.39 -7.57 -21.58
N VAL A 216 0.74 -7.08 -22.10
CA VAL A 216 0.94 -5.64 -22.36
C VAL A 216 -0.04 -5.11 -23.39
N GLY A 217 -0.25 -5.84 -24.51
CA GLY A 217 -1.18 -5.43 -25.56
C GLY A 217 -2.62 -5.33 -25.05
N ALA A 218 -3.11 -6.37 -24.37
CA ALA A 218 -4.45 -6.37 -23.76
C ALA A 218 -4.65 -5.17 -22.82
N TYR A 219 -3.64 -4.86 -22.01
CA TYR A 219 -3.69 -3.73 -21.09
C TYR A 219 -3.76 -2.38 -21.82
N GLN A 220 -3.01 -2.22 -22.91
CA GLN A 220 -2.98 -0.99 -23.70
C GLN A 220 -4.24 -0.79 -24.55
N ASP A 221 -4.76 -1.87 -25.12
CA ASP A 221 -5.79 -1.84 -26.15
C ASP A 221 -7.22 -2.00 -25.57
N ASP A 222 -7.38 -2.77 -24.49
CA ASP A 222 -8.68 -3.11 -23.91
C ASP A 222 -8.91 -2.44 -22.54
N LYS A 223 -8.83 -1.10 -22.50
CA LYS A 223 -9.13 -0.28 -21.30
C LYS A 223 -8.51 -0.85 -19.99
N HIS A 224 -7.23 -1.20 -20.01
CA HIS A 224 -6.53 -1.76 -18.83
C HIS A 224 -6.92 -3.21 -18.49
N GLY A 225 -7.49 -3.94 -19.45
CA GLY A 225 -7.86 -5.34 -19.33
C GLY A 225 -6.67 -6.30 -19.31
N GLY A 226 -6.93 -7.52 -18.85
CA GLY A 226 -5.96 -8.60 -18.83
C GLY A 226 -4.93 -8.49 -17.68
N PRO A 227 -3.92 -9.36 -17.69
CA PRO A 227 -3.21 -9.68 -16.47
C PRO A 227 -2.34 -8.58 -15.88
N MET A 228 -2.02 -7.54 -16.66
CA MET A 228 -1.25 -6.40 -16.16
C MET A 228 -2.05 -5.48 -15.23
N GLY A 229 -3.40 -5.53 -15.24
CA GLY A 229 -4.25 -4.71 -14.38
C GLY A 229 -4.63 -5.36 -13.05
N TYR A 230 -4.13 -6.57 -12.76
CA TYR A 230 -4.44 -7.29 -11.52
C TYR A 230 -3.45 -6.96 -10.40
N GLY A 231 -3.93 -6.98 -9.15
CA GLY A 231 -3.08 -6.77 -7.96
C GLY A 231 -2.27 -7.99 -7.50
N PHE A 232 -2.42 -9.14 -8.15
CA PHE A 232 -1.70 -10.41 -7.89
C PHE A 232 -1.78 -11.01 -6.47
N LEU A 233 -2.66 -10.49 -5.61
CA LEU A 233 -2.99 -11.07 -4.31
C LEU A 233 -4.51 -11.28 -4.26
N GLU A 234 -4.95 -12.53 -4.42
CA GLU A 234 -6.39 -12.86 -4.54
C GLU A 234 -6.95 -13.50 -3.27
N MET A 235 -6.10 -14.15 -2.47
CA MET A 235 -6.49 -14.80 -1.20
C MET A 235 -5.59 -14.31 -0.08
N VAL A 236 -6.20 -14.05 1.08
CA VAL A 236 -5.48 -13.72 2.32
C VAL A 236 -6.01 -14.61 3.43
N GLU A 237 -5.09 -15.24 4.15
CA GLU A 237 -5.37 -16.18 5.22
C GLU A 237 -4.91 -15.61 6.57
N LEU A 238 -5.84 -15.51 7.52
CA LEU A 238 -5.57 -14.98 8.86
C LEU A 238 -5.76 -16.09 9.90
N ALA A 239 -4.66 -16.80 10.21
CA ALA A 239 -4.64 -17.89 11.17
C ALA A 239 -4.30 -17.45 12.60
N ARG A 240 -4.89 -18.13 13.60
CA ARG A 240 -4.26 -18.23 14.93
C ARG A 240 -3.28 -19.40 14.95
N ILE A 241 -2.11 -19.17 15.56
CA ILE A 241 -1.03 -20.18 15.66
C ILE A 241 -0.80 -20.70 17.09
N GLY A 242 -1.81 -20.64 17.97
CA GLY A 242 -1.69 -21.00 19.39
C GLY A 242 -1.03 -22.37 19.63
N ARG A 243 -1.45 -23.40 18.89
CA ARG A 243 -0.88 -24.76 18.97
C ARG A 243 0.62 -24.83 18.63
N TYR A 244 1.13 -23.92 17.81
CA TYR A 244 2.56 -23.85 17.47
C TYR A 244 3.34 -23.12 18.56
N LEU A 245 2.74 -22.09 19.16
CA LEU A 245 3.33 -21.35 20.28
C LEU A 245 3.49 -22.28 21.50
N GLU A 246 2.47 -23.08 21.80
CA GLU A 246 2.48 -24.06 22.91
C GLU A 246 3.56 -25.14 22.81
N LYS A 247 4.00 -25.48 21.60
CA LYS A 247 5.03 -26.50 21.35
C LYS A 247 6.46 -25.96 21.42
N GLY A 248 6.65 -24.65 21.39
CA GLY A 248 7.97 -24.04 21.28
C GLY A 248 8.51 -23.50 22.61
N ALA A 249 9.82 -23.61 22.81
CA ALA A 249 10.58 -22.88 23.84
C ALA A 249 10.49 -21.33 23.71
N ILE A 250 9.73 -20.83 22.74
CA ILE A 250 9.43 -19.42 22.52
C ILE A 250 8.50 -18.90 23.62
N LEU A 251 7.54 -19.72 24.08
CA LEU A 251 6.65 -19.33 25.18
C LEU A 251 7.44 -19.11 26.48
N ASP A 252 8.41 -19.98 26.78
CA ASP A 252 9.29 -19.84 27.94
C ASP A 252 10.13 -18.55 27.88
N ARG A 253 10.60 -18.13 26.69
CA ARG A 253 11.34 -16.86 26.55
C ARG A 253 10.44 -15.62 26.66
N TYR A 254 9.17 -15.73 26.29
CA TYR A 254 8.21 -14.62 26.40
C TYR A 254 7.67 -14.47 27.83
N GLN A 255 7.41 -15.58 28.53
CA GLN A 255 6.89 -15.56 29.90
C GLN A 255 7.97 -15.17 30.93
N ASN A 256 9.24 -15.51 30.69
CA ASN A 256 10.34 -15.17 31.61
C ASN A 256 10.94 -13.76 31.40
N LYS A 257 10.42 -12.98 30.45
CA LYS A 257 10.74 -11.55 30.34
C LYS A 257 9.67 -10.75 31.05
N VAL A 258 9.92 -10.44 32.31
CA VAL A 258 9.21 -9.37 33.03
C VAL A 258 9.54 -8.07 32.29
N TRP A 259 8.49 -7.36 31.84
CA TRP A 259 8.60 -6.01 31.28
C TRP A 259 8.66 -4.98 32.40
#